data_AF-A0A4W5JG83-F1
#
_entry.id   AF-A0A4W5JG83-F1
#
_cell.length_a   1.000
_cell.length_b   1.000
_cell.length_c   1.000
_cell.angle_alpha   90.00
_cell.angle_beta   90.00
_cell.angle_gamma   90.00
#
_symmetry.space_group_name_H-M   'P 1'
#
loop_
_entity.id
_entity.type
_entity.pdbx_description
1 polymer ?
#
loop_
_entity_poly.entity_id
_entity_poly.type
_entity_poly.pdbx_seq_one_letter_code
_entity_poly.pdbx_strand_id
1 'polypeptide(L)'
;MGSEVVFSCEEGYELIGSSHVQCLETGSWNGVFPYCRALSCGRPAVPENAVMMGTNFTFGSKVTFSCVKGFVPGDPYDMQCQASLKWSRAPPACQRVTCGDPPHVGNSDFTLKGKTYLSTVLYTCAEGYRLQGSEEVVCQASGEWSSPAPLCASIHCGDPPALRDAATIGDGHALGNKVHYVCKEG
;
A
#
# COMPACT_ATOMS: atom_id res chain seq x y z
N MET A 1 -48.46 -34.54 -37.77
CA MET A 1 -48.10 -33.33 -37.00
C MET A 1 -47.12 -33.79 -35.92
N GLY A 2 -45.82 -33.68 -36.17
CA GLY A 2 -44.80 -34.05 -35.19
C GLY A 2 -44.65 -32.92 -34.17
N SER A 3 -44.71 -33.24 -32.88
CA SER A 3 -44.50 -32.26 -31.82
C SER A 3 -43.00 -31.92 -31.72
N GLU A 4 -42.68 -30.63 -31.76
CA GLU A 4 -41.32 -30.09 -31.63
C GLU A 4 -41.19 -29.33 -30.31
N VAL A 5 -40.05 -29.51 -29.64
CA VAL A 5 -39.69 -28.76 -28.42
C VAL A 5 -38.45 -27.93 -28.71
N VAL A 6 -38.51 -26.65 -28.34
CA VAL A 6 -37.41 -25.71 -28.50
C VAL A 6 -36.80 -25.39 -27.12
N PHE A 7 -35.48 -25.42 -27.04
CA PHE A 7 -34.72 -25.12 -25.84
C PHE A 7 -34.05 -23.74 -25.94
N SER A 8 -34.00 -23.04 -24.81
CA SER A 8 -33.26 -21.79 -24.64
C SER A 8 -32.65 -21.75 -23.24
N CYS A 9 -31.62 -20.93 -23.07
CA CYS A 9 -30.96 -20.70 -21.78
C CYS A 9 -31.26 -19.32 -21.23
N GLU A 10 -31.15 -19.18 -19.91
CA GLU A 10 -31.21 -17.89 -19.22
C GLU A 10 -30.03 -16.98 -19.59
N GLU A 11 -30.17 -15.69 -19.30
CA GLU A 11 -29.10 -14.71 -19.51
C GLU A 11 -27.83 -15.13 -18.75
N GLY A 12 -26.67 -15.02 -19.40
CA GLY A 12 -25.39 -15.45 -18.83
C GLY A 12 -25.05 -16.93 -19.04
N TYR A 13 -25.90 -17.66 -19.76
CA TYR A 13 -25.66 -19.04 -20.16
C TYR A 13 -25.75 -19.22 -21.68
N GLU A 14 -24.96 -20.14 -22.23
CA GLU A 14 -25.03 -20.57 -23.62
C GLU A 14 -25.62 -21.99 -23.71
N LEU A 15 -26.43 -22.23 -24.74
CA LEU A 15 -26.99 -23.55 -25.03
C LEU A 15 -25.94 -24.40 -25.76
N ILE A 16 -25.60 -25.55 -25.18
CA ILE A 16 -24.72 -26.55 -25.78
C ILE A 16 -25.56 -27.74 -26.25
N GLY A 17 -25.62 -27.96 -27.56
CA GLY A 17 -26.41 -29.03 -28.19
C GLY A 17 -27.43 -28.51 -29.20
N SER A 18 -28.40 -29.34 -29.58
CA SER A 18 -29.47 -28.94 -30.50
C SER A 18 -30.48 -28.00 -29.81
N SER A 19 -30.89 -26.93 -30.49
CA SER A 19 -31.93 -26.02 -29.99
C SER A 19 -33.35 -26.58 -30.11
N HIS A 20 -33.53 -27.64 -30.89
CA HIS A 20 -34.82 -28.27 -31.10
C HIS A 20 -34.69 -29.79 -31.13
N VAL A 21 -35.69 -30.47 -30.60
CA VAL A 21 -35.88 -31.93 -30.70
C VAL A 21 -37.31 -32.21 -31.12
N GLN A 22 -37.49 -33.26 -31.91
CA GLN A 22 -38.75 -33.66 -32.50
C GLN A 22 -39.14 -35.06 -32.03
N CYS A 23 -40.43 -35.26 -31.78
CA CYS A 23 -40.98 -36.56 -31.45
C CYS A 23 -41.05 -37.42 -32.73
N LEU A 24 -40.39 -38.56 -32.71
CA LEU A 24 -40.39 -39.54 -33.80
C LEU A 24 -41.66 -40.40 -33.73
N GLU A 25 -42.03 -40.99 -34.87
CA GLU A 25 -43.17 -41.93 -34.96
C GLU A 25 -42.99 -43.17 -34.07
N THR A 26 -41.75 -43.48 -33.67
CA THR A 26 -41.41 -44.53 -32.72
C THR A 26 -41.80 -44.19 -31.27
N GLY A 27 -42.28 -42.98 -31.00
CA GLY A 27 -42.59 -42.48 -29.66
C GLY A 27 -41.36 -41.99 -28.86
N SER A 28 -40.20 -41.85 -29.51
CA SER A 28 -38.96 -41.35 -28.90
C SER A 28 -38.58 -39.97 -29.43
N TRP A 29 -37.91 -39.16 -28.61
CA TRP A 29 -37.33 -37.89 -29.08
C TRP A 29 -36.09 -38.14 -29.92
N ASN A 30 -35.89 -37.33 -30.96
CA ASN A 30 -34.64 -37.38 -31.73
C ASN A 30 -33.50 -36.65 -30.98
N GLY A 31 -32.29 -37.19 -31.09
CA GLY A 31 -31.07 -36.53 -30.61
C GLY A 31 -30.80 -36.60 -29.11
N VAL A 32 -29.79 -35.83 -28.69
CA VAL A 32 -29.33 -35.70 -27.30
C VAL A 32 -29.88 -34.40 -26.74
N PHE A 33 -30.38 -34.43 -25.50
CA PHE A 33 -30.88 -33.22 -24.84
C PHE A 33 -29.75 -32.21 -24.61
N PRO A 34 -29.96 -30.92 -24.97
CA PRO A 34 -28.96 -29.88 -24.74
C PRO A 34 -28.86 -29.52 -23.26
N TYR A 35 -27.80 -28.79 -22.89
CA TYR A 35 -27.66 -28.21 -21.55
C TYR A 35 -27.13 -26.78 -21.61
N CYS A 36 -27.37 -26.01 -20.56
CA CYS A 36 -26.91 -24.64 -20.43
C CYS A 36 -25.56 -24.59 -19.71
N ARG A 37 -24.56 -23.97 -20.34
CA ARG A 37 -23.24 -23.72 -19.75
C ARG A 37 -23.09 -22.25 -19.42
N ALA A 38 -22.55 -21.94 -18.24
CA ALA A 38 -22.29 -20.54 -17.88
C ALA A 38 -21.24 -19.93 -18.81
N LEU A 39 -21.51 -18.71 -19.28
CA LEU A 39 -20.57 -17.92 -20.08
C LEU A 39 -19.31 -17.61 -19.26
N SER A 40 -18.14 -17.55 -19.90
CA SER A 40 -16.86 -17.28 -19.23
C SER A 40 -16.27 -15.97 -19.70
N CYS A 41 -15.94 -15.08 -18.77
CA CYS A 41 -15.24 -13.83 -19.06
C CYS A 41 -13.72 -14.04 -19.28
N GLY A 42 -13.23 -15.27 -19.04
CA GLY A 42 -11.81 -15.58 -19.05
C GLY A 42 -11.06 -15.00 -17.85
N ARG A 43 -9.84 -15.49 -17.63
CA ARG A 43 -8.98 -15.01 -16.55
C ARG A 43 -8.55 -13.56 -16.83
N PRO A 44 -8.85 -12.59 -15.93
CA PRO A 44 -8.42 -11.22 -16.14
C PRO A 44 -6.90 -11.08 -16.10
N ALA A 45 -6.38 -10.04 -16.75
CA ALA A 45 -4.99 -9.64 -16.61
C ALA A 45 -4.72 -9.19 -15.16
N VAL A 46 -3.53 -9.48 -14.64
CA VAL A 46 -3.10 -9.06 -13.30
C VAL A 46 -2.10 -7.91 -13.47
N PRO A 47 -2.44 -6.70 -12.99
CA PRO A 47 -1.51 -5.56 -13.01
C PRO A 47 -0.24 -5.84 -12.20
N GLU A 48 0.81 -5.07 -12.45
CA GLU A 48 2.03 -5.13 -11.65
C GLU A 48 1.73 -4.84 -10.17
N ASN A 49 2.45 -5.52 -9.26
CA ASN A 49 2.29 -5.38 -7.81
C ASN A 49 0.91 -5.82 -7.28
N ALA A 50 0.03 -6.37 -8.13
CA ALA A 50 -1.28 -6.89 -7.76
C ALA A 50 -1.29 -8.42 -7.62
N VAL A 51 -2.18 -8.90 -6.76
CA VAL A 51 -2.43 -10.32 -6.50
C VAL A 51 -3.94 -10.55 -6.61
N MET A 52 -4.34 -11.35 -7.60
CA MET A 52 -5.74 -11.75 -7.82
C MET A 52 -6.10 -12.92 -6.90
N MET A 53 -7.25 -12.84 -6.25
CA MET A 53 -7.89 -13.93 -5.52
C MET A 53 -9.16 -14.35 -6.25
N GLY A 54 -9.28 -15.65 -6.49
CA GLY A 54 -10.40 -16.26 -7.21
C GLY A 54 -9.91 -17.12 -8.38
N THR A 55 -10.63 -18.22 -8.61
CA THR A 55 -10.28 -19.24 -9.63
C THR A 55 -11.43 -19.53 -10.59
N ASN A 56 -12.64 -19.02 -10.30
CA ASN A 56 -13.79 -19.13 -11.19
C ASN A 56 -13.97 -17.81 -11.96
N PHE A 57 -14.20 -17.93 -13.27
CA PHE A 57 -14.33 -16.81 -14.21
C PHE A 57 -15.63 -16.89 -15.02
N THR A 58 -16.60 -17.71 -14.59
CA THR A 58 -17.91 -17.83 -15.24
C THR A 58 -18.85 -16.71 -14.80
N PHE A 59 -19.95 -16.54 -15.53
CA PHE A 59 -21.00 -15.58 -15.25
C PHE A 59 -21.39 -15.57 -13.75
N GLY A 60 -21.48 -14.37 -13.17
CA GLY A 60 -21.83 -14.15 -11.78
C GLY A 60 -20.66 -14.28 -10.79
N SER A 61 -19.56 -14.94 -11.18
CA SER A 61 -18.36 -15.07 -10.33
C SER A 61 -17.70 -13.71 -10.05
N LYS A 62 -17.10 -13.59 -8.87
CA LYS A 62 -16.33 -12.41 -8.44
C LYS A 62 -14.88 -12.80 -8.20
N VAL A 63 -13.98 -11.92 -8.58
CA VAL A 63 -12.56 -11.98 -8.21
C VAL A 63 -12.19 -10.69 -7.50
N THR A 64 -11.29 -10.79 -6.53
CA THR A 64 -10.81 -9.65 -5.74
C THR A 64 -9.32 -9.46 -5.96
N PHE A 65 -8.86 -8.22 -5.84
CA PHE A 65 -7.45 -7.87 -5.98
C PHE A 65 -6.92 -7.34 -4.66
N SER A 66 -5.71 -7.75 -4.35
CA SER A 66 -4.87 -7.19 -3.29
C SER A 66 -3.56 -6.74 -3.89
N CYS A 67 -2.75 -6.00 -3.12
CA CYS A 67 -1.45 -5.55 -3.57
C CYS A 67 -0.34 -6.11 -2.69
N VAL A 68 0.85 -6.21 -3.24
CA VAL A 68 2.06 -6.56 -2.49
C VAL A 68 2.37 -5.50 -1.42
N LYS A 69 3.23 -5.85 -0.47
CA LYS A 69 3.61 -4.98 0.65
C LYS A 69 4.03 -3.57 0.18
N GLY A 70 3.42 -2.55 0.78
CA GLY A 70 3.71 -1.14 0.49
C GLY A 70 2.92 -0.55 -0.68
N PHE A 71 1.95 -1.31 -1.20
CA PHE A 71 0.99 -0.86 -2.20
C PHE A 71 -0.44 -1.10 -1.72
N VAL A 72 -1.38 -0.31 -2.23
CA VAL A 72 -2.82 -0.40 -1.95
C VAL A 72 -3.60 -0.42 -3.26
N PRO A 73 -4.65 -1.26 -3.37
CA PRO A 73 -5.49 -1.28 -4.57
C PRO A 73 -6.39 -0.05 -4.60
N GLY A 74 -6.65 0.47 -5.79
CA GLY A 74 -7.71 1.45 -5.97
C GLY A 74 -9.09 0.84 -5.69
N ASP A 75 -9.95 1.59 -5.01
CA ASP A 75 -11.36 1.22 -4.84
C ASP A 75 -12.16 1.48 -6.11
N PRO A 76 -13.07 0.58 -6.50
CA PRO A 76 -13.33 -0.75 -5.91
C PRO A 76 -12.31 -1.82 -6.36
N TYR A 77 -11.94 -2.69 -5.43
CA TYR A 77 -10.92 -3.73 -5.62
C TYR A 77 -11.46 -5.10 -6.09
N ASP A 78 -12.76 -5.20 -6.38
CA ASP A 78 -13.43 -6.40 -6.85
C ASP A 78 -14.04 -6.22 -8.25
N MET A 79 -14.16 -7.33 -8.98
CA MET A 79 -14.78 -7.35 -10.30
C MET A 79 -15.62 -8.62 -10.50
N GLN A 80 -16.70 -8.49 -11.27
CA GLN A 80 -17.68 -9.54 -11.48
C GLN A 80 -17.84 -9.87 -12.96
N CYS A 81 -17.95 -11.15 -13.32
CA CYS A 81 -18.19 -11.57 -14.68
C CYS A 81 -19.66 -11.36 -15.06
N GLN A 82 -19.90 -10.59 -16.13
CA GLN A 82 -21.24 -10.22 -16.59
C GLN A 82 -21.69 -11.07 -17.78
N ALA A 83 -22.99 -11.05 -18.07
CA ALA A 83 -23.57 -11.79 -19.20
C ALA A 83 -23.04 -11.32 -20.56
N SER A 84 -22.47 -10.13 -20.62
CA SER A 84 -21.80 -9.53 -21.79
C SER A 84 -20.46 -10.19 -22.15
N LEU A 85 -20.06 -11.28 -21.48
CA LEU A 85 -18.74 -11.90 -21.57
C LEU A 85 -17.59 -10.98 -21.16
N LYS A 86 -17.91 -9.91 -20.43
CA LYS A 86 -16.94 -8.93 -19.93
C LYS A 86 -17.03 -8.84 -18.43
N TRP A 87 -15.88 -8.50 -17.84
CA TRP A 87 -15.83 -8.13 -16.45
C TRP A 87 -16.47 -6.75 -16.21
N SER A 88 -17.06 -6.57 -15.04
CA SER A 88 -17.76 -5.33 -14.65
C SER A 88 -16.89 -4.08 -14.69
N ARG A 89 -15.56 -4.25 -14.60
CA ARG A 89 -14.55 -3.18 -14.66
C ARG A 89 -13.18 -3.76 -15.06
N ALA A 90 -12.24 -2.88 -15.37
CA ALA A 90 -10.84 -3.26 -15.51
C ALA A 90 -10.21 -3.58 -14.13
N PRO A 91 -9.18 -4.44 -14.09
CA PRO A 91 -8.43 -4.72 -12.86
C PRO A 91 -7.90 -3.42 -12.21
N PRO A 92 -8.04 -3.25 -10.88
CA PRO A 92 -7.55 -2.06 -10.19
C PRO A 92 -6.02 -2.02 -10.20
N ALA A 93 -5.45 -0.84 -10.43
CA ALA A 93 -4.01 -0.66 -10.34
C ALA A 93 -3.57 -0.55 -8.87
N CYS A 94 -2.40 -1.10 -8.55
CA CYS A 94 -1.78 -0.96 -7.25
C CYS A 94 -0.96 0.33 -7.17
N GLN A 95 -1.31 1.21 -6.25
CA GLN A 95 -0.60 2.46 -6.00
C GLN A 95 0.28 2.33 -4.76
N ARG A 96 1.43 3.01 -4.73
CA ARG A 96 2.28 3.02 -3.53
C ARG A 96 1.53 3.66 -2.38
N VAL A 97 1.68 3.09 -1.20
CA VAL A 97 1.23 3.71 0.05
C VAL A 97 1.89 5.08 0.19
N THR A 98 1.12 6.07 0.59
CA THR A 98 1.60 7.44 0.82
C THR A 98 1.56 7.73 2.32
N CYS A 99 2.69 8.08 2.89
CA CYS A 99 2.79 8.55 4.27
C CYS A 99 2.26 9.98 4.40
N GLY A 100 1.84 10.32 5.62
CA GLY A 100 1.49 11.69 6.00
C GLY A 100 2.69 12.63 6.02
N ASP A 101 2.58 13.72 6.77
CA ASP A 101 3.70 14.63 6.96
C ASP A 101 4.81 13.99 7.81
N PRO A 102 6.09 14.27 7.52
CA PRO A 102 7.21 13.78 8.31
C PRO A 102 7.09 14.17 9.79
N PRO A 103 7.63 13.36 10.73
CA PRO A 103 7.62 13.68 12.15
C PRO A 103 8.26 15.05 12.43
N HIS A 104 7.66 15.85 13.30
CA HIS A 104 8.25 17.12 13.69
C HIS A 104 9.44 16.90 14.64
N VAL A 105 10.62 17.41 14.28
CA VAL A 105 11.83 17.37 15.12
C VAL A 105 12.25 18.81 15.42
N GLY A 106 12.23 19.20 16.69
CA GLY A 106 12.58 20.55 17.11
C GLY A 106 14.07 20.86 16.90
N ASN A 107 14.40 22.13 16.62
CA ASN A 107 15.77 22.58 16.31
C ASN A 107 16.44 21.79 15.17
N SER A 108 15.66 21.42 14.16
CA SER A 108 16.14 20.71 12.98
C SER A 108 15.58 21.32 11.70
N ASP A 109 16.26 21.03 10.61
CA ASP A 109 15.78 21.15 9.24
C ASP A 109 15.72 19.75 8.62
N PHE A 110 14.98 19.57 7.52
CA PHE A 110 14.88 18.29 6.85
C PHE A 110 14.78 18.40 5.33
N THR A 111 15.34 17.39 4.64
CA THR A 111 15.17 17.23 3.19
C THR A 111 14.23 16.07 2.90
N LEU A 112 13.13 16.35 2.19
CA LEU A 112 12.11 15.37 1.83
C LEU A 112 12.23 14.93 0.36
N LYS A 113 12.45 13.63 0.12
CA LYS A 113 12.49 13.05 -1.23
C LYS A 113 11.23 12.22 -1.53
N GLY A 114 10.07 12.90 -1.48
CA GLY A 114 8.75 12.30 -1.69
C GLY A 114 8.13 11.72 -0.40
N LYS A 115 6.88 11.29 -0.49
CA LYS A 115 6.09 10.77 0.66
C LYS A 115 5.55 9.35 0.44
N THR A 116 6.02 8.63 -0.56
CA THR A 116 5.52 7.28 -0.88
C THR A 116 6.33 6.20 -0.16
N TYR A 117 5.83 4.97 -0.13
CA TYR A 117 6.55 3.82 0.44
C TYR A 117 8.02 3.78 -0.01
N LEU A 118 8.93 3.64 0.96
CA LEU A 118 10.39 3.70 0.84
C LEU A 118 10.98 5.09 0.53
N SER A 119 10.17 6.15 0.41
CA SER A 119 10.68 7.52 0.45
C SER A 119 11.31 7.81 1.80
N THR A 120 12.31 8.70 1.81
CA THR A 120 13.07 9.00 3.00
C THR A 120 13.13 10.49 3.28
N VAL A 121 13.21 10.82 4.57
CA VAL A 121 13.44 12.16 5.11
C VAL A 121 14.76 12.14 5.84
N LEU A 122 15.64 13.08 5.49
CA LEU A 122 16.91 13.26 6.18
C LEU A 122 16.82 14.49 7.07
N TYR A 123 17.02 14.32 8.38
CA TYR A 123 17.03 15.39 9.36
C TYR A 123 18.45 15.88 9.65
N THR A 124 18.58 17.20 9.78
CA THR A 124 19.82 17.88 10.17
C THR A 124 19.53 18.83 11.30
N CYS A 125 20.34 18.81 12.36
CA CYS A 125 20.14 19.72 13.49
C CYS A 125 20.65 21.13 13.16
N ALA A 126 19.97 22.13 13.71
CA ALA A 126 20.43 23.51 13.70
C ALA A 126 21.74 23.67 14.50
N GLU A 127 22.46 24.77 14.28
CA GLU A 127 23.68 25.08 15.02
C GLU A 127 23.42 25.09 16.55
N GLY A 128 24.37 24.56 17.33
CA GLY A 128 24.22 24.39 18.77
C GLY A 128 23.51 23.11 19.20
N TYR A 129 23.03 22.30 18.25
CA TYR A 129 22.38 21.03 18.52
C TYR A 129 23.12 19.86 17.85
N ARG A 130 23.10 18.71 18.53
CA ARG A 130 23.62 17.43 18.03
C ARG A 130 22.47 16.47 17.75
N LEU A 131 22.56 15.78 16.62
CA LEU A 131 21.62 14.72 16.29
C LEU A 131 21.82 13.52 17.22
N GLN A 132 20.71 12.94 17.68
CA GLN A 132 20.66 11.70 18.43
C GLN A 132 19.63 10.76 17.76
N GLY A 133 20.05 9.54 17.46
CA GLY A 133 19.23 8.56 16.74
C GLY A 133 19.55 8.49 15.25
N SER A 134 18.61 7.95 14.47
CA SER A 134 18.74 7.83 13.01
C SER A 134 18.50 9.17 12.34
N GLU A 135 19.45 9.65 11.54
CA GLU A 135 19.26 10.85 10.72
C GLU A 135 18.19 10.67 9.64
N GLU A 136 17.97 9.42 9.22
CA GLU A 136 17.02 9.06 8.19
C GLU A 136 15.76 8.42 8.78
N VAL A 137 14.61 8.88 8.29
CA VAL A 137 13.28 8.33 8.59
C VAL A 137 12.64 7.89 7.28
N VAL A 138 12.08 6.67 7.24
CA VAL A 138 11.60 6.00 6.03
C VAL A 138 10.09 5.81 6.06
N CYS A 139 9.39 6.10 4.95
CA CYS A 139 7.97 5.83 4.81
C CYS A 139 7.70 4.32 4.72
N GLN A 140 6.97 3.78 5.68
CA GLN A 140 6.70 2.35 5.80
C GLN A 140 5.43 1.93 5.06
N ALA A 141 5.26 0.61 4.90
CA ALA A 141 4.09 0.04 4.25
C ALA A 141 2.77 0.29 5.01
N SER A 142 2.85 0.70 6.28
CA SER A 142 1.69 1.11 7.09
C SER A 142 1.13 2.48 6.70
N GLY A 143 1.87 3.29 5.93
CA GLY A 143 1.54 4.70 5.73
C GLY A 143 2.06 5.61 6.84
N GLU A 144 2.88 5.07 7.73
CA GLU A 144 3.56 5.84 8.78
C GLU A 144 5.06 5.93 8.51
N TRP A 145 5.65 7.04 8.92
CA TRP A 145 7.10 7.22 8.93
C TRP A 145 7.74 6.36 10.02
N SER A 146 8.94 5.85 9.78
CA SER A 146 9.63 4.98 10.72
C SER A 146 9.88 5.65 12.07
N SER A 147 9.69 4.90 13.15
CA SER A 147 9.95 5.36 14.52
C SER A 147 11.14 4.62 15.15
N PRO A 148 11.84 5.25 16.11
CA PRO A 148 11.67 6.63 16.57
C PRO A 148 12.28 7.65 15.59
N ALA A 149 11.73 8.87 15.56
CA ALA A 149 12.34 10.01 14.88
C ALA A 149 13.60 10.48 15.66
N PRO A 150 14.58 11.12 15.00
CA PRO A 150 15.75 11.66 15.69
C PRO A 150 15.39 12.79 16.66
N LEU A 151 16.29 13.04 17.60
CA LEU A 151 16.23 14.18 18.51
C LEU A 151 17.43 15.09 18.27
N CYS A 152 17.21 16.40 18.17
CA CYS A 152 18.27 17.39 18.23
C CYS A 152 18.45 17.87 19.66
N ALA A 153 19.46 17.35 20.35
CA ALA A 153 19.79 17.72 21.72
C ALA A 153 20.80 18.87 21.73
N SER A 154 20.64 19.84 22.63
CA SER A 154 21.60 20.93 22.78
C SER A 154 22.98 20.38 23.13
N ILE A 155 24.03 20.97 22.54
CA ILE A 155 25.40 20.61 22.84
C ILE A 155 25.79 21.26 24.17
N HIS A 156 26.11 20.41 25.15
CA HIS A 156 26.65 20.82 26.43
C HIS A 156 28.08 20.28 26.59
N CYS A 157 29.01 21.17 26.97
CA CYS A 157 30.43 20.85 27.12
C CYS A 157 30.76 20.16 28.46
N GLY A 158 29.78 20.01 29.35
CA GLY A 158 30.01 19.54 30.73
C GLY A 158 30.74 20.58 31.56
N ASP A 159 31.09 20.22 32.80
CA ASP A 159 31.82 21.12 33.69
C ASP A 159 33.24 21.40 33.16
N PRO A 160 33.66 22.67 33.11
CA PRO A 160 35.01 23.01 32.69
C PRO A 160 36.02 22.43 33.72
N PRO A 161 37.23 22.04 33.29
CA PRO A 161 38.20 21.40 34.20
C PRO A 161 38.49 22.25 35.44
N ALA A 162 38.53 21.63 36.62
CA ALA A 162 38.90 22.38 37.83
C ALA A 162 40.38 22.80 37.78
N LEU A 163 40.65 24.09 38.00
CA LEU A 163 42.00 24.64 38.08
C LEU A 163 42.36 24.91 39.55
N ARG A 164 43.54 24.44 39.98
CA ARG A 164 44.02 24.66 41.35
C ARG A 164 44.20 26.15 41.62
N ASP A 165 43.85 26.58 42.82
CA ASP A 165 43.99 27.97 43.29
C ASP A 165 43.29 28.99 42.36
N ALA A 166 42.25 28.58 41.64
CA ALA A 166 41.44 29.45 40.80
C ALA A 166 39.94 29.19 41.00
N ALA A 167 39.12 30.22 40.78
CA ALA A 167 37.68 30.15 40.72
C ALA A 167 37.21 30.26 39.27
N THR A 168 36.27 29.42 38.85
CA THR A 168 35.57 29.52 37.56
C THR A 168 34.41 30.50 37.67
N ILE A 169 34.36 31.50 36.79
CA ILE A 169 33.31 32.51 36.71
C ILE A 169 32.69 32.46 35.31
N GLY A 170 31.37 32.35 35.22
CA GLY A 170 30.62 32.36 33.96
C GLY A 170 29.33 31.54 34.09
N ASP A 171 28.35 31.83 33.25
CA ASP A 171 27.03 31.20 33.29
C ASP A 171 26.85 30.23 32.11
N GLY A 172 26.48 28.98 32.44
CA GLY A 172 26.06 27.95 31.48
C GLY A 172 27.20 27.29 30.69
N HIS A 173 26.94 26.07 30.25
CA HIS A 173 27.92 25.15 29.65
C HIS A 173 27.50 24.73 28.23
N ALA A 174 26.58 25.47 27.62
CA ALA A 174 26.11 25.23 26.27
C ALA A 174 27.13 25.76 25.24
N LEU A 175 27.06 25.24 24.01
CA LEU A 175 27.88 25.72 22.91
C LEU A 175 27.73 27.25 22.74
N GLY A 176 28.84 27.98 22.73
CA GLY A 176 28.89 29.44 22.61
C GLY A 176 29.09 30.18 23.94
N ASN A 177 28.86 29.52 25.08
CA ASN A 177 29.14 30.11 26.39
C ASN A 177 30.65 30.18 26.66
N LYS A 178 31.06 31.19 27.42
CA LYS A 178 32.44 31.39 27.85
C LYS A 178 32.52 31.40 29.37
N VAL A 179 33.49 30.66 29.89
CA VAL A 179 33.86 30.66 31.31
C VAL A 179 35.27 31.24 31.46
N HIS A 180 35.49 31.95 32.55
CA HIS A 180 36.76 32.58 32.90
C HIS A 180 37.31 31.98 34.19
N TYR A 181 38.61 31.73 34.24
CA TYR A 181 39.28 31.37 35.49
C TYR A 181 39.91 32.60 36.11
N VAL A 182 39.66 32.80 37.40
CA VAL A 182 40.26 33.87 38.20
C VAL A 182 41.11 33.23 39.28
N CYS A 183 42.42 33.50 39.27
CA CYS A 183 43.32 33.00 40.30
C CYS A 183 42.93 33.62 41.65
N LYS A 184 42.92 32.80 42.69
CA LYS A 184 42.76 33.24 44.07
C LYS A 184 44.03 33.98 44.48
N GLU A 185 43.88 35.07 45.23
CA GLU A 185 45.04 35.75 45.80
C GLU A 185 45.79 34.81 46.75
N GLY A 186 47.12 34.86 46.66
CA GLY A 186 48.06 34.05 47.44
C GLY A 186 48.71 34.83 48.56
#